data_AF-A0A4Z0JP61-F1
#
_entry.id   AF-A0A4Z0JP61-F1
#
_cell.length_a   1.000
_cell.length_b   1.000
_cell.length_c   1.000
_cell.angle_alpha   90.00
_cell.angle_beta   90.00
_cell.angle_gamma   90.00
#
_symmetry.space_group_name_H-M   'P 1'
#
loop_
_entity.id
_entity.type
_entity.pdbx_description
1 polymer ?
#
loop_
_entity_poly.entity_id
_entity_poly.type
_entity_poly.pdbx_seq_one_letter_code
_entity_poly.pdbx_strand_id
1 'polypeptide(L)'
;MITIGKYLRTKRLLKKLTLQQVVDQTRSVYNCSTSTSVLSAIETDKNKIIDGELLFVLSDLYGIKLEELQRLIIRNLQTEHE
;
A
#
# COMPACT_ATOMS: atom_id res chain seq x y z
N MET A 1 2.38 15.17 -8.05
CA MET A 1 2.68 14.42 -6.81
C MET A 1 2.11 13.01 -6.90
N ILE A 2 2.93 11.98 -6.71
CA ILE A 2 2.44 10.58 -6.64
C ILE A 2 2.07 10.31 -5.19
N THR A 3 0.81 10.00 -4.91
CA THR A 3 0.35 9.67 -3.56
C THR A 3 0.71 8.24 -3.18
N ILE A 4 0.74 7.97 -1.87
CA ILE A 4 1.03 6.64 -1.33
C ILE A 4 0.01 5.62 -1.86
N GLY A 5 -1.29 5.96 -1.85
CA GLY A 5 -2.35 5.07 -2.33
C GLY A 5 -2.18 4.69 -3.80
N LYS A 6 -1.91 5.68 -4.67
CA LYS A 6 -1.65 5.44 -6.10
C LYS A 6 -0.40 4.60 -6.33
N TYR A 7 0.65 4.81 -5.53
CA TYR A 7 1.88 4.00 -5.60
C TYR A 7 1.61 2.54 -5.22
N LEU A 8 0.91 2.29 -4.10
CA LEU A 8 0.54 0.94 -3.66
C LEU A 8 -0.33 0.23 -4.70
N ARG A 9 -1.34 0.93 -5.25
CA ARG A 9 -2.19 0.41 -6.33
C ARG A 9 -1.38 -0.01 -7.54
N THR A 10 -0.44 0.82 -7.96
CA THR A 10 0.41 0.54 -9.11
C THR A 10 1.24 -0.72 -8.88
N LYS A 11 1.84 -0.84 -7.69
CA LYS A 11 2.66 -2.02 -7.34
C LYS A 11 1.82 -3.30 -7.27
N ARG A 12 0.60 -3.25 -6.71
CA ARG A 12 -0.35 -4.37 -6.73
C ARG A 12 -0.67 -4.82 -8.16
N LEU A 13 -0.99 -3.87 -9.05
CA LEU A 13 -1.34 -4.17 -10.44
C LEU A 13 -0.16 -4.75 -11.23
N LEU A 14 1.07 -4.31 -10.98
CA LEU A 14 2.27 -4.89 -11.57
C LEU A 14 2.48 -6.36 -11.16
N LYS A 15 2.06 -6.72 -9.94
CA LYS A 15 2.00 -8.12 -9.48
C LYS A 15 0.79 -8.89 -9.99
N LYS A 16 -0.10 -8.26 -10.78
CA LYS A 16 -1.35 -8.83 -11.30
C LYS A 16 -2.29 -9.35 -10.21
N LEU A 17 -2.24 -8.75 -9.02
CA LEU A 17 -3.06 -9.16 -7.89
C LEU A 17 -4.39 -8.38 -7.88
N THR A 18 -5.50 -9.08 -7.71
CA THR A 18 -6.79 -8.46 -7.35
C THR A 18 -6.84 -8.12 -5.86
N LEU A 19 -7.70 -7.20 -5.44
CA LEU A 19 -7.85 -6.88 -4.02
C LEU A 19 -8.26 -8.10 -3.19
N GLN A 20 -9.13 -8.96 -3.74
CA GLN A 20 -9.55 -10.18 -3.04
C GLN A 20 -8.37 -11.13 -2.81
N GLN A 21 -7.54 -11.35 -3.83
CA GLN A 21 -6.33 -12.17 -3.68
C GLN A 21 -5.35 -11.61 -2.65
N VAL A 22 -5.28 -10.28 -2.49
CA VAL A 22 -4.46 -9.66 -1.44
C VAL A 22 -5.04 -9.97 -0.07
N VAL A 23 -6.35 -9.78 0.14
CA VAL A 23 -7.03 -10.12 1.40
C VAL A 23 -6.84 -11.59 1.78
N ASP A 24 -7.00 -12.48 0.80
CA ASP A 24 -6.85 -13.92 1.03
C ASP A 24 -5.41 -14.27 1.43
N GLN A 25 -4.41 -13.62 0.82
CA GLN A 25 -2.99 -13.80 1.14
C GLN A 25 -2.60 -13.17 2.48
N THR A 26 -3.07 -11.97 2.80
CA THR A 26 -2.79 -11.35 4.12
C THR A 26 -3.32 -12.22 5.25
N ARG A 27 -4.49 -12.85 5.06
CA ARG A 27 -5.07 -13.74 6.06
C ARG A 27 -4.36 -15.08 6.13
N SER A 28 -4.11 -15.73 5.00
CA SER A 28 -3.57 -17.10 4.96
C SER A 28 -2.07 -17.17 5.28
N VAL A 29 -1.28 -16.19 4.85
CA VAL A 29 0.18 -16.19 5.02
C VAL A 29 0.59 -15.45 6.29
N TYR A 30 -0.08 -14.33 6.59
CA TYR A 30 0.36 -13.40 7.63
C TYR A 30 -0.56 -13.34 8.85
N ASN A 31 -1.69 -14.06 8.84
CA ASN A 31 -2.75 -13.94 9.85
C ASN A 31 -3.22 -12.49 10.08
N CYS A 32 -3.06 -11.64 9.06
CA CYS A 32 -3.42 -10.23 9.09
C CYS A 32 -4.83 -10.07 8.51
N SER A 33 -5.75 -9.56 9.33
CA SER A 33 -7.14 -9.34 8.95
C SER A 33 -7.30 -8.00 8.25
N THR A 34 -7.76 -8.01 7.00
CA THR A 34 -8.09 -6.81 6.23
C THR A 34 -9.28 -7.09 5.32
N SER A 35 -9.74 -6.07 4.60
CA SER A 35 -10.84 -6.21 3.64
C SER A 35 -10.57 -5.47 2.34
N THR A 36 -11.25 -5.88 1.27
CA THR A 36 -11.15 -5.22 -0.04
C THR A 36 -11.54 -3.75 0.04
N SER A 37 -12.51 -3.41 0.90
CA SER A 37 -12.92 -2.02 1.17
C SER A 37 -11.81 -1.19 1.80
N VAL A 38 -11.10 -1.73 2.79
CA VAL A 38 -9.97 -1.05 3.45
C VAL A 38 -8.83 -0.84 2.45
N LEU A 39 -8.44 -1.89 1.73
CA LEU A 39 -7.38 -1.80 0.72
C LEU A 39 -7.74 -0.82 -0.41
N SER A 40 -8.99 -0.83 -0.87
CA SER A 40 -9.49 0.11 -1.87
C SER A 40 -9.47 1.55 -1.37
N ALA A 41 -9.86 1.79 -0.12
CA ALA A 41 -9.82 3.12 0.50
C ALA A 41 -8.39 3.65 0.62
N ILE A 42 -7.42 2.79 0.95
CA ILE A 42 -6.00 3.12 0.97
C ILE A 42 -5.51 3.44 -0.45
N GLU A 43 -5.78 2.58 -1.42
CA GLU A 43 -5.32 2.74 -2.81
C GLU A 43 -5.94 3.92 -3.57
N THR A 44 -7.05 4.44 -3.06
CA THR A 44 -7.73 5.63 -3.58
C THR A 44 -7.52 6.87 -2.72
N ASP A 45 -6.60 6.82 -1.76
CA ASP A 45 -6.26 7.90 -0.82
C ASP A 45 -7.47 8.41 0.00
N LYS A 46 -8.56 7.64 0.07
CA LYS A 46 -9.73 7.92 0.92
C LYS A 46 -9.43 7.68 2.39
N ASN A 47 -8.54 6.72 2.68
CA ASN A 47 -8.00 6.49 4.01
C ASN A 47 -6.54 6.93 4.06
N LYS A 48 -6.23 7.88 4.94
CA LYS A 48 -4.88 8.42 5.14
C LYS A 48 -4.06 7.63 6.16
N ILE A 49 -4.69 6.73 6.91
CA ILE A 49 -4.05 5.95 7.96
C ILE A 49 -3.91 4.51 7.46
N ILE A 50 -2.67 4.02 7.46
CA ILE A 50 -2.34 2.64 7.15
C ILE A 50 -1.67 2.07 8.39
N ASP A 51 -2.16 0.92 8.86
CA ASP A 51 -1.53 0.19 9.94
C ASP A 51 -0.11 -0.24 9.55
N GLY A 52 0.85 -0.13 10.46
CA GLY A 52 2.23 -0.49 10.22
C GLY A 52 2.40 -1.96 9.80
N GLU A 53 1.74 -2.88 10.49
CA GLU A 53 1.77 -4.32 10.18
C GLU A 53 1.22 -4.57 8.77
N LEU A 54 0.09 -3.94 8.44
CA LEU A 54 -0.49 -4.03 7.11
C LEU A 54 0.48 -3.48 6.06
N LEU A 55 1.16 -2.37 6.33
CA LEU A 55 2.14 -1.81 5.40
C LEU A 55 3.29 -2.77 5.12
N PHE A 56 3.82 -3.44 6.14
CA PHE A 56 4.87 -4.44 5.97
C PHE A 56 4.38 -5.64 5.15
N VAL A 57 3.19 -6.15 5.44
CA VAL A 57 2.57 -7.24 4.68
C VAL A 57 2.37 -6.85 3.21
N LEU A 58 1.82 -5.66 2.95
CA LEU A 58 1.64 -5.15 1.59
C LEU A 58 2.98 -4.95 0.89
N SER A 59 4.03 -4.56 1.62
CA SER A 59 5.35 -4.38 1.03
C SER A 59 5.93 -5.69 0.50
N ASP A 60 5.75 -6.78 1.25
CA ASP A 60 6.18 -8.11 0.80
C ASP A 60 5.35 -8.58 -0.40
N LEU A 61 4.01 -8.59 -0.27
CA LEU A 61 3.11 -9.05 -1.33
C LEU A 61 3.27 -8.27 -2.63
N TYR A 62 3.50 -6.96 -2.54
CA TYR A 62 3.63 -6.08 -3.70
C TYR A 62 5.07 -5.99 -4.22
N GLY A 63 6.04 -6.57 -3.50
CA GLY A 63 7.48 -6.45 -3.81
C GLY A 63 7.96 -5.01 -3.76
N ILE A 64 7.52 -4.25 -2.75
CA ILE A 64 7.90 -2.87 -2.50
C ILE A 64 9.10 -2.85 -1.57
N LYS A 65 10.17 -2.14 -1.98
CA LYS A 65 11.25 -1.77 -1.09
C LYS A 65 10.79 -0.59 -0.24
N LEU A 66 10.75 -0.74 1.08
CA LEU A 66 10.30 0.34 1.99
C LEU A 66 11.12 1.63 1.84
N GLU A 67 12.38 1.53 1.46
CA GLU A 67 13.20 2.70 1.13
C GLU A 67 12.66 3.49 -0.08
N GLU A 68 12.09 2.83 -1.09
CA GLU A 68 11.45 3.53 -2.21
C GLU A 68 10.23 4.31 -1.74
N LEU A 69 9.43 3.68 -0.87
CA LEU A 69 8.25 4.31 -0.29
C LEU A 69 8.66 5.49 0.61
N GLN A 70 9.68 5.33 1.44
CA GLN A 70 10.25 6.40 2.27
C GLN A 70 10.70 7.58 1.42
N ARG A 71 11.48 7.34 0.35
CA ARG A 71 11.94 8.39 -0.57
C ARG A 71 10.77 9.13 -1.21
N LEU A 72 9.71 8.42 -1.58
CA LEU A 72 8.48 9.02 -2.12
C LEU A 72 7.80 9.93 -1.10
N ILE A 73 7.64 9.46 0.14
CA ILE A 73 7.00 10.21 1.23
C ILE A 73 7.80 11.48 1.55
N ILE A 74 9.11 11.35 1.77
CA ILE A 74 9.98 12.50 2.08
C ILE A 74 9.95 13.52 0.95
N ARG A 75 10.02 13.06 -0.31
CA ARG A 75 9.92 13.95 -1.47
C ARG A 75 8.60 14.72 -1.47
N ASN A 76 7.47 14.03 -1.28
CA ASN A 76 6.16 14.68 -1.28
C ASN A 76 6.07 15.75 -0.17
N LEU A 77 6.57 15.45 1.03
CA LEU A 77 6.60 16.42 2.14
C LEU A 77 7.47 17.64 1.81
N GLN A 78 8.59 17.46 1.13
CA GLN A 78 9.46 18.56 0.71
C GLN A 78 8.81 19.42 -0.39
N THR A 79 8.03 18.81 -1.31
CA THR A 79 7.35 19.51 -2.41
C THR A 79 6.04 20.18 -1.98
N GLU A 80 5.40 19.75 -0.88
CA GLU A 80 4.21 20.45 -0.33
C GLU A 80 4.54 21.83 0.27
N HIS A 81 5.82 22.17 0.40
CA HIS A 81 6.30 23.45 0.96
C HIS A 81 6.88 24.42 -0.10
N GLU A 82 6.79 24.09 -1.39
CA GLU A 82 7.09 24.99 -2.53
C GLU A 82 5.79 25.42 -3.23
#